data_AF-A0A9R0JTK3-F1
#
_entry.id   AF-A0A9R0JTK3-F1
#
_cell.length_a   1.000
_cell.length_b   1.000
_cell.length_c   1.000
_cell.angle_alpha   90.00
_cell.angle_beta   90.00
_cell.angle_gamma   90.00
#
_symmetry.space_group_name_H-M   'P 1'
#
loop_
_entity.id
_entity.type
_entity.pdbx_description
1 polymer ?
#
loop_
_entity_poly.entity_id
_entity_poly.type
_entity_poly.pdbx_seq_one_letter_code
_entity_poly.pdbx_strand_id
1 'polypeptide(L)'
;MGKLQIYYLLSIILLFVLCIENMKLCSCGMYSNSSHLLKLGCKPAERKALLDFKSSVTFLDKLVSSSWEGEDCCSWSRVKCNPTTGHIVELRLNGGNYSYLFEARKMESSLVYLLELNHLEYLDVSANNFNSAHDYFVNDFNLSKIPKFMGSMKQLRRSRQPRWRRRA
;
A
#
# COMPACT_ATOMS: atom_id res chain seq x y z
N MET A 1 -21.91 33.76 -51.03
CA MET A 1 -21.52 33.63 -49.60
C MET A 1 -21.52 32.19 -49.07
N GLY A 2 -22.13 31.19 -49.74
CA GLY A 2 -22.26 29.84 -49.17
C GLY A 2 -21.03 28.91 -49.24
N LYS A 3 -20.22 28.94 -50.31
CA LYS A 3 -19.14 27.95 -50.50
C LYS A 3 -18.01 28.09 -49.47
N LEU A 4 -17.58 29.31 -49.18
CA LEU A 4 -16.51 29.59 -48.21
C LEU A 4 -16.93 29.22 -46.78
N GLN A 5 -18.19 29.49 -46.42
CA GLN A 5 -18.77 29.07 -45.15
C GLN A 5 -18.84 27.54 -45.03
N ILE A 6 -19.21 26.85 -46.12
CA ILE A 6 -19.21 25.38 -46.17
C ILE A 6 -17.80 24.81 -45.96
N TYR A 7 -16.77 25.35 -46.64
CA TYR A 7 -15.39 24.90 -46.43
C TYR A 7 -14.90 25.11 -45.00
N TYR A 8 -15.28 26.23 -44.39
CA TYR A 8 -14.93 26.54 -43.00
C TYR A 8 -15.63 25.60 -42.01
N LEU A 9 -16.90 25.24 -42.27
CA LEU A 9 -17.62 24.26 -41.45
C LEU A 9 -17.03 22.85 -41.60
N LEU A 10 -16.69 22.45 -42.82
CA LEU A 10 -16.07 21.14 -43.08
C LEU A 10 -14.69 21.03 -42.43
N SER A 11 -13.88 22.09 -42.45
CA SER A 11 -12.57 22.09 -41.79
C SER A 11 -12.69 21.99 -40.26
N ILE A 12 -13.66 22.69 -39.64
CA ILE A 12 -13.94 22.57 -38.20
C ILE A 12 -14.34 21.13 -37.83
N ILE A 13 -15.25 20.52 -38.59
CA ILE A 13 -15.71 19.15 -38.32
C ILE A 13 -14.54 18.17 -38.40
N LEU A 14 -13.65 18.31 -39.40
CA LEU A 14 -12.46 17.46 -39.54
C LEU A 14 -11.50 17.62 -38.34
N LEU A 15 -11.27 18.85 -37.87
CA LEU A 15 -10.46 19.10 -36.68
C LEU A 15 -11.06 18.48 -35.41
N PHE A 16 -12.39 18.53 -35.25
CA PHE A 16 -13.08 17.88 -34.14
C PHE A 16 -12.96 16.35 -34.18
N VAL A 17 -13.11 15.72 -35.35
CA VAL A 17 -12.98 14.27 -35.51
C VAL A 17 -11.55 13.82 -35.21
N LEU A 18 -10.54 14.52 -35.75
CA LEU A 18 -9.13 14.27 -35.45
C LEU A 18 -8.87 14.43 -33.94
N CYS A 19 -9.45 15.43 -33.28
CA CYS A 19 -9.33 15.59 -31.83
C CYS A 19 -9.91 14.39 -31.07
N ILE A 20 -11.07 13.85 -31.46
CA ILE A 20 -11.70 12.68 -30.83
C ILE A 20 -10.88 11.41 -31.03
N GLU A 21 -10.27 11.21 -32.19
CA GLU A 21 -9.38 10.06 -32.44
C GLU A 21 -8.08 10.14 -31.63
N ASN A 22 -7.53 11.35 -31.46
CA ASN A 22 -6.37 11.59 -30.60
C ASN A 22 -6.71 11.53 -29.09
N MET A 23 -7.97 11.76 -28.71
CA MET A 23 -8.45 11.56 -27.34
C MET A 23 -8.50 10.08 -26.93
N LYS A 24 -8.57 9.15 -27.90
CA LYS A 24 -8.51 7.69 -27.61
C LYS A 24 -7.08 7.19 -27.34
N LEU A 25 -6.06 7.95 -27.75
CA LEU A 25 -4.65 7.64 -27.49
C LEU A 25 -4.18 8.10 -26.11
N CYS A 26 -4.97 8.92 -25.40
CA CYS A 26 -4.73 9.26 -24.01
C CYS A 26 -5.43 8.25 -23.09
N SER A 27 -4.76 7.14 -22.77
CA SER A 27 -5.12 6.34 -21.59
C SER A 27 -4.59 7.04 -20.33
N CYS A 28 -5.14 8.21 -20.03
CA CYS A 28 -5.13 8.84 -18.71
C CYS A 28 -6.50 9.51 -18.55
N GLY A 29 -7.42 8.84 -17.86
CA GLY A 29 -8.73 9.42 -17.59
C GLY A 29 -8.60 10.63 -16.68
N MET A 30 -8.93 11.84 -17.17
CA MET A 30 -9.14 13.01 -16.32
C MET A 30 -10.07 14.03 -17.00
N TYR A 31 -11.23 14.28 -16.40
CA TYR A 31 -11.80 15.64 -16.35
C TYR A 31 -12.51 15.83 -15.01
N SER A 32 -11.88 16.61 -14.13
CA SER A 32 -12.61 17.52 -13.25
C SER A 32 -11.71 18.70 -12.90
N ASN A 33 -12.17 19.89 -13.30
CA ASN A 33 -11.60 21.17 -12.88
C ASN A 33 -12.06 21.44 -11.45
N SER A 34 -11.15 21.29 -10.49
CA SER A 34 -11.26 21.88 -9.16
C SER A 34 -9.86 22.19 -8.68
N SER A 35 -9.69 23.30 -7.98
CA SER A 35 -8.49 23.69 -7.25
C SER A 35 -8.19 22.69 -6.13
N HIS A 36 -7.77 21.48 -6.51
CA HIS A 36 -7.55 20.34 -5.65
C HIS A 36 -6.05 20.00 -5.65
N LEU A 37 -5.40 20.24 -4.51
CA LEU A 37 -4.17 19.57 -4.13
C LEU A 37 -4.32 18.08 -4.50
N LEU A 38 -3.36 17.55 -5.28
CA LEU A 38 -3.26 16.13 -5.60
C LEU A 38 -3.07 15.32 -4.31
N LYS A 39 -4.15 15.07 -3.56
CA LYS A 39 -4.26 13.89 -2.69
C LYS A 39 -4.41 12.67 -3.60
N LEU A 40 -3.34 12.36 -4.32
CA LEU A 40 -3.14 11.05 -4.88
C LEU A 40 -2.79 10.18 -3.68
N GLY A 41 -3.55 9.10 -3.48
CA GLY A 41 -3.20 8.08 -2.52
C GLY A 41 -1.77 7.54 -2.71
N CYS A 42 -1.41 6.56 -1.90
CA CYS A 42 -0.13 5.88 -2.10
C CYS A 42 -0.03 5.21 -3.47
N LYS A 43 1.19 4.82 -3.86
CA LYS A 43 1.41 4.23 -5.19
C LYS A 43 0.61 2.93 -5.35
N PRO A 44 0.09 2.62 -6.56
CA PRO A 44 -0.69 1.39 -6.78
C PRO A 44 0.03 0.11 -6.34
N ALA A 45 1.36 0.03 -6.53
CA ALA A 45 2.17 -1.09 -6.07
C ALA A 45 2.22 -1.19 -4.53
N GLU A 46 2.38 -0.06 -3.83
CA GLU A 46 2.39 -0.01 -2.37
C GLU A 46 1.03 -0.38 -1.78
N ARG A 47 -0.05 0.12 -2.40
CA ARG A 47 -1.43 -0.26 -2.05
C ARG A 47 -1.65 -1.76 -2.20
N LYS A 48 -1.27 -2.32 -3.36
CA LYS A 48 -1.40 -3.76 -3.62
C LYS A 48 -0.62 -4.57 -2.58
N ALA A 49 0.61 -4.17 -2.26
CA ALA A 49 1.43 -4.82 -1.25
C ALA A 49 0.77 -4.85 0.14
N LEU A 50 0.13 -3.75 0.56
CA LEU A 50 -0.61 -3.71 1.81
C LEU A 50 -1.86 -4.60 1.79
N LEU A 51 -2.58 -4.67 0.66
CA LEU A 51 -3.76 -5.54 0.53
C LEU A 51 -3.38 -7.03 0.47
N ASP A 52 -2.28 -7.37 -0.21
CA ASP A 52 -1.72 -8.72 -0.20
C ASP A 52 -1.30 -9.12 1.22
N PHE A 53 -0.58 -8.24 1.93
CA PHE A 53 -0.29 -8.42 3.36
C PHE A 53 -1.57 -8.66 4.17
N LYS A 54 -2.59 -7.80 3.98
CA LYS A 54 -3.88 -7.91 4.69
C LYS A 54 -4.54 -9.26 4.47
N SER A 55 -4.51 -9.80 3.25
CA SER A 55 -5.05 -11.13 2.94
C SER A 55 -4.25 -12.29 3.54
N SER A 56 -2.96 -12.07 3.83
CA SER A 56 -2.05 -13.09 4.35
C SER A 56 -2.12 -13.27 5.87
N VAL A 57 -2.88 -12.42 6.55
CA VAL A 57 -3.00 -12.40 8.02
C VAL A 57 -4.46 -12.33 8.46
N THR A 58 -4.73 -12.78 9.67
CA THR A 58 -6.03 -12.63 10.33
C THR A 58 -5.98 -11.41 11.22
N PHE A 59 -6.56 -10.29 10.78
CA PHE A 59 -6.72 -9.11 11.65
C PHE A 59 -7.73 -9.38 12.78
N LEU A 60 -7.27 -9.19 14.01
CA LEU A 60 -8.09 -9.25 15.22
C LEU A 60 -8.78 -7.90 15.48
N ASP A 61 -8.08 -6.80 15.22
CA ASP A 61 -8.65 -5.46 15.25
C ASP A 61 -9.43 -5.18 13.95
N LYS A 62 -10.76 -5.24 14.03
CA LYS A 62 -11.63 -5.01 12.88
C LYS A 62 -11.68 -3.54 12.44
N LEU A 63 -11.44 -2.58 13.33
CA LEU A 63 -11.43 -1.15 12.97
C LEU A 63 -10.21 -0.82 12.11
N VAL A 64 -9.05 -1.37 12.46
CA VAL A 64 -7.85 -1.23 11.62
C VAL A 64 -8.07 -1.93 10.28
N SER A 65 -8.54 -3.17 10.29
CA SER A 65 -8.77 -3.94 9.05
C SER A 65 -9.79 -3.28 8.12
N SER A 66 -10.87 -2.69 8.65
CA SER A 66 -11.88 -2.02 7.82
C SER A 66 -11.33 -0.75 7.19
N SER A 67 -10.42 -0.03 7.88
CA SER A 67 -9.82 1.18 7.32
C SER A 67 -8.93 0.94 6.10
N TRP A 68 -8.48 -0.29 5.86
CA TRP A 68 -7.62 -0.65 4.74
C TRP A 68 -8.43 -0.99 3.49
N GLU A 69 -9.11 0.02 2.94
CA GLU A 69 -9.97 -0.08 1.76
C GLU A 69 -9.94 1.20 0.91
N GLY A 70 -10.35 1.10 -0.37
CA GLY A 70 -10.30 2.22 -1.30
C GLY A 70 -8.92 2.49 -1.91
N GLU A 71 -8.75 3.66 -2.53
CA GLU A 71 -7.55 4.03 -3.30
C GLU A 71 -6.52 4.82 -2.48
N ASP A 72 -6.96 5.61 -1.49
CA ASP A 72 -6.06 6.46 -0.69
C ASP A 72 -5.53 5.73 0.55
N CYS A 73 -4.47 4.93 0.38
CA CYS A 73 -3.89 4.23 1.52
C CYS A 73 -3.16 5.13 2.54
N CYS A 74 -2.91 6.40 2.21
CA CYS A 74 -2.35 7.36 3.16
C CYS A 74 -3.37 7.79 4.22
N SER A 75 -4.66 7.53 3.97
CA SER A 75 -5.74 7.70 4.94
C SER A 75 -6.00 6.47 5.82
N TRP A 76 -5.38 5.33 5.50
CA TRP A 76 -5.60 4.09 6.23
C TRP A 76 -5.02 4.16 7.63
N SER A 77 -5.69 3.50 8.58
CA SER A 77 -5.21 3.46 9.96
C SER A 77 -3.80 2.85 10.00
N ARG A 78 -2.91 3.51 10.73
CA ARG A 78 -1.51 3.08 10.97
C ARG A 78 -0.60 3.10 9.74
N VAL A 79 -1.03 3.72 8.64
CA VAL A 79 -0.20 4.03 7.47
C VAL A 79 0.13 5.52 7.50
N LYS A 80 1.39 5.86 7.23
CA LYS A 80 1.82 7.25 7.07
C LYS A 80 2.66 7.39 5.81
N CYS A 81 2.27 8.35 5.00
CA CYS A 81 2.94 8.69 3.75
C CYS A 81 3.79 9.95 3.86
N ASN A 82 4.76 10.08 2.96
CA ASN A 82 5.41 11.35 2.68
C ASN A 82 4.40 12.31 2.01
N PRO A 83 4.18 13.52 2.56
CA PRO A 83 3.13 14.42 2.08
C PRO A 83 3.42 15.01 0.69
N THR A 84 4.67 14.95 0.24
CA THR A 84 5.10 15.48 -1.06
C THR A 84 5.08 14.40 -2.15
N THR A 85 5.55 13.19 -1.83
CA THR A 85 5.71 12.13 -2.84
C THR A 85 4.58 11.10 -2.85
N GLY A 86 3.80 11.03 -1.76
CA GLY A 86 2.74 10.04 -1.56
C GLY A 86 3.23 8.64 -1.20
N HIS A 87 4.55 8.42 -1.06
CA HIS A 87 5.08 7.11 -0.71
C HIS A 87 4.85 6.74 0.75
N ILE A 88 4.58 5.47 1.04
CA ILE A 88 4.48 4.97 2.41
C ILE A 88 5.87 5.00 3.06
N VAL A 89 6.00 5.78 4.13
CA VAL A 89 7.26 5.93 4.88
C VAL A 89 7.21 5.29 6.27
N GLU A 90 6.01 5.10 6.81
CA GLU A 90 5.85 4.53 8.15
C GLU A 90 4.61 3.64 8.23
N LEU A 91 4.81 2.43 8.76
CA LEU A 91 3.79 1.40 8.91
C LEU A 91 3.80 0.83 10.33
N ARG A 92 2.72 1.06 11.09
CA ARG A 92 2.60 0.70 12.52
C ARG A 92 1.64 -0.44 12.78
N LEU A 93 2.10 -1.65 12.56
CA LEU A 93 1.33 -2.87 12.74
C LEU A 93 1.47 -3.48 14.14
N ASN A 94 1.86 -2.73 15.17
CA ASN A 94 2.03 -3.30 16.50
C ASN A 94 0.71 -3.68 17.16
N GLY A 95 0.69 -4.82 17.85
CA GLY A 95 -0.35 -5.09 18.86
C GLY A 95 -0.22 -4.10 20.02
N GLY A 96 -1.35 -3.66 20.56
CA GLY A 96 -1.38 -2.77 21.71
C GLY A 96 -0.93 -3.48 22.99
N ASN A 97 -1.15 -2.85 24.13
CA ASN A 97 -0.75 -3.41 25.43
C ASN A 97 -1.58 -4.63 25.86
N TYR A 98 -2.75 -4.86 25.26
CA TYR A 98 -3.73 -5.84 25.73
C TYR A 98 -4.11 -6.90 24.70
N SER A 99 -3.68 -6.78 23.44
CA SER A 99 -4.02 -7.74 22.38
C SER A 99 -3.09 -7.64 21.16
N TYR A 100 -3.00 -8.74 20.40
CA TYR A 100 -2.37 -8.77 19.08
C TYR A 100 -3.20 -7.95 18.08
N LEU A 101 -2.55 -7.25 17.14
CA LEU A 101 -3.27 -6.57 16.06
C LEU A 101 -3.77 -7.58 15.02
N PHE A 102 -2.93 -8.55 14.70
CA PHE A 102 -3.23 -9.64 13.78
C PHE A 102 -2.50 -10.91 14.20
N GLU A 103 -2.97 -12.01 13.61
CA GLU A 103 -2.31 -13.31 13.67
C GLU A 103 -1.87 -13.76 12.28
N ALA A 104 -0.73 -14.42 12.21
CA ALA A 104 -0.17 -14.93 10.97
C ALA A 104 0.35 -16.35 11.22
N ARG A 105 0.14 -17.23 10.22
CA ARG A 105 0.61 -18.62 10.31
C ARG A 105 2.13 -18.71 10.36
N LYS A 106 2.82 -17.84 9.59
CA LYS A 106 4.28 -17.76 9.54
C LYS A 106 4.72 -16.34 9.20
N MET A 107 5.65 -15.80 9.99
CA MET A 107 6.16 -14.42 9.85
C MET A 107 6.71 -14.10 8.46
N GLU A 108 7.59 -14.96 7.95
CA GLU A 108 8.31 -14.71 6.69
C GLU A 108 7.36 -14.63 5.49
N SER A 109 6.42 -15.57 5.37
CA SER A 109 5.47 -15.60 4.25
C SER A 109 4.45 -14.46 4.30
N SER A 110 4.08 -14.00 5.49
CA SER A 110 3.11 -12.90 5.62
C SER A 110 3.78 -11.54 5.39
N LEU A 111 5.03 -11.34 5.82
CA LEU A 111 5.71 -10.04 5.73
C LEU A 111 6.42 -9.80 4.39
N VAL A 112 6.56 -10.82 3.52
CA VAL A 112 7.27 -10.71 2.23
C VAL A 112 6.70 -9.62 1.32
N TYR A 113 5.38 -9.40 1.35
CA TYR A 113 4.71 -8.39 0.54
C TYR A 113 5.18 -6.96 0.86
N LEU A 114 5.64 -6.72 2.09
CA LEU A 114 6.10 -5.39 2.51
C LEU A 114 7.43 -5.00 1.85
N LEU A 115 8.12 -5.91 1.14
CA LEU A 115 9.31 -5.61 0.36
C LEU A 115 9.06 -4.63 -0.79
N GLU A 116 7.83 -4.56 -1.28
CA GLU A 116 7.42 -3.61 -2.32
C GLU A 116 7.39 -2.16 -1.81
N LEU A 117 7.39 -1.97 -0.48
CA LEU A 117 7.41 -0.66 0.16
C LEU A 117 8.84 -0.10 0.18
N ASN A 118 9.37 0.24 -1.00
CA ASN A 118 10.76 0.66 -1.21
C ASN A 118 11.17 1.95 -0.46
N HIS A 119 10.19 2.73 -0.01
CA HIS A 119 10.38 4.00 0.71
C HIS A 119 10.07 3.89 2.21
N LEU A 120 9.79 2.68 2.71
CA LEU A 120 9.44 2.47 4.10
C LEU A 120 10.65 2.72 5.00
N GLU A 121 10.56 3.72 5.87
CA GLU A 121 11.61 4.10 6.83
C GLU A 121 11.39 3.48 8.21
N TYR A 122 10.12 3.29 8.58
CA TYR A 122 9.72 2.76 9.89
C TYR A 122 8.71 1.62 9.75
N LEU A 123 9.05 0.47 10.33
CA LEU A 123 8.15 -0.70 10.41
C LEU A 123 8.03 -1.18 11.86
N ASP A 124 6.81 -1.20 12.41
CA ASP A 124 6.55 -1.80 13.71
C ASP A 124 5.60 -2.98 13.57
N VAL A 125 6.10 -4.19 13.76
CA VAL A 125 5.32 -5.44 13.76
C VAL A 125 5.35 -6.12 15.13
N SER A 126 5.76 -5.39 16.16
CA SER A 126 5.89 -5.92 17.52
C SER A 126 4.54 -6.30 18.12
N ALA A 127 4.55 -7.20 19.12
CA ALA A 127 3.34 -7.65 19.80
C ALA A 127 2.25 -8.21 18.85
N ASN A 128 2.62 -8.99 17.84
CA ASN A 128 1.68 -9.80 17.03
C ASN A 128 1.96 -11.29 17.20
N ASN A 129 0.96 -12.11 16.86
CA ASN A 129 1.08 -13.56 16.91
C ASN A 129 1.48 -14.10 15.53
N PHE A 130 2.74 -14.53 15.37
CA PHE A 130 3.24 -15.12 14.12
C PHE A 130 3.31 -16.66 14.13
N ASN A 131 2.73 -17.28 15.16
CA ASN A 131 2.76 -18.72 15.41
C ASN A 131 1.33 -19.29 15.50
N SER A 132 0.34 -18.69 14.84
CA SER A 132 -1.05 -19.18 14.91
C SER A 132 -1.27 -20.51 14.20
N ALA A 133 -0.28 -21.00 13.45
CA ALA A 133 -0.23 -22.39 13.02
C ALA A 133 0.10 -23.28 14.24
N HIS A 134 -0.96 -23.75 14.91
CA HIS A 134 -0.90 -24.88 15.82
C HIS A 134 -0.28 -26.09 15.10
N ASP A 135 1.02 -26.30 15.26
CA ASP A 135 1.54 -27.65 15.38
C ASP A 135 1.56 -27.96 16.88
N TYR A 136 0.63 -28.81 17.32
CA TYR A 136 0.27 -29.09 18.71
C TYR A 136 1.43 -29.70 19.54
N PHE A 137 2.60 -29.94 18.92
CA PHE A 137 3.78 -30.56 19.53
C PHE A 137 5.00 -29.64 19.69
N VAL A 138 4.95 -28.38 19.28
CA VAL A 138 6.11 -27.49 19.38
C VAL A 138 5.93 -26.53 20.54
N ASN A 139 6.49 -26.91 21.69
CA ASN A 139 6.70 -26.04 22.86
C ASN A 139 7.74 -24.94 22.61
N ASP A 140 8.08 -24.66 21.35
CA ASP A 140 9.13 -23.71 21.01
C ASP A 140 8.54 -22.31 20.88
N PHE A 141 8.45 -21.65 22.04
CA PHE A 141 8.23 -20.21 22.17
C PHE A 141 9.34 -19.36 21.49
N ASN A 142 10.31 -19.97 20.81
CA ASN A 142 11.30 -19.33 19.95
C ASN A 142 11.28 -20.08 18.60
N LEU A 143 11.16 -19.49 17.43
CA LEU A 143 12.30 -18.96 16.69
C LEU A 143 11.73 -18.47 15.36
N SER A 144 10.79 -17.52 15.39
CA SER A 144 10.62 -16.70 14.19
C SER A 144 11.86 -15.82 14.09
N LYS A 145 12.93 -16.39 13.50
CA LYS A 145 14.16 -15.69 13.16
C LYS A 145 13.75 -14.45 12.38
N ILE A 146 14.47 -13.35 12.60
CA ILE A 146 14.33 -12.13 11.79
C ILE A 146 14.30 -12.57 10.32
N PRO A 147 13.24 -12.24 9.55
CA PRO A 147 13.15 -12.66 8.18
C PRO A 147 14.37 -12.11 7.43
N LYS A 148 15.08 -12.96 6.67
CA LYS A 148 16.34 -12.57 6.04
C LYS A 148 16.18 -11.36 5.12
N PHE A 149 15.00 -11.24 4.50
CA PHE A 149 14.65 -10.13 3.63
C PHE A 149 14.52 -8.78 4.36
N MET A 150 14.44 -8.75 5.71
CA MET A 150 14.45 -7.48 6.44
C MET A 150 15.73 -6.68 6.16
N GLY A 151 16.84 -7.37 5.89
CA GLY A 151 18.09 -6.73 5.49
C GLY A 151 18.11 -6.22 4.03
N SER A 152 17.14 -6.61 3.19
CA SER A 152 17.04 -6.14 1.80
C SER A 152 16.13 -4.93 1.61
N MET A 153 15.50 -4.42 2.67
CA MET A 153 14.67 -3.22 2.60
C MET A 153 15.55 -1.97 2.45
N LYS A 154 15.44 -1.29 1.30
CA LYS A 154 16.39 -0.24 0.86
C LYS A 154 16.45 0.98 1.78
N GLN A 155 15.30 1.40 2.34
CA GLN A 155 15.19 2.64 3.11
C GLN A 155 14.81 2.42 4.58
N LEU A 156 14.74 1.17 5.04
CA LEU A 156 14.32 0.88 6.40
C LEU A 156 15.38 1.33 7.40
N ARG A 157 15.04 2.31 8.24
CA ARG A 157 15.96 2.89 9.24
C ARG A 157 15.69 2.36 10.63
N ARG A 158 14.42 2.10 10.94
CA ARG A 158 13.99 1.59 12.25
C ARG A 158 12.97 0.50 12.04
N SER A 159 13.16 -0.61 12.74
CA SER A 159 12.12 -1.61 12.88
C SER A 159 11.94 -2.02 14.33
N ARG A 160 10.68 -2.18 14.73
CA ARG A 160 10.30 -2.84 15.98
C ARG A 160 9.77 -4.22 15.64
N GLN A 161 10.51 -5.22 16.09
CA GLN A 161 10.21 -6.62 15.89
C GLN A 161 9.52 -7.18 17.14
N PRO A 162 8.88 -8.36 17.05
CA PRO A 162 8.42 -9.05 18.26
C PRO A 162 9.60 -9.28 19.21
N ARG A 163 9.34 -9.29 20.52
CA ARG A 163 10.35 -9.38 21.57
C ARG A 163 10.99 -10.79 21.58
N TRP A 164 11.84 -11.09 20.59
CA TRP A 164 12.71 -12.25 20.64
C TRP A 164 13.97 -11.85 21.41
N ARG A 165 14.42 -12.69 22.37
CA ARG A 165 15.63 -12.40 23.15
C ARG A 165 16.76 -12.00 22.20
N ARG A 166 17.43 -10.88 22.50
CA ARG A 166 18.74 -10.57 21.89
C ARG A 166 19.60 -11.82 22.13
N ARG A 167 20.15 -12.41 21.06
CA ARG A 167 21.22 -13.38 21.26
C ARG A 167 22.32 -12.67 22.03
N ALA A 168 22.76 -13.32 23.12
CA ALA A 168 24.05 -13.06 23.73
C ALA A 168 25.16 -13.30 22.71
#